data_AF-A0A3D1HK26-F1
#
_entry.id   AF-A0A3D1HK26-F1
#
_cell.length_a   1.000
_cell.length_b   1.000
_cell.length_c   1.000
_cell.angle_alpha   90.00
_cell.angle_beta   90.00
_cell.angle_gamma   90.00
#
_symmetry.space_group_name_H-M   'P 1'
#
loop_
_entity.id
_entity.type
_entity.pdbx_description
1 polymer ?
#
loop_
_entity_poly.entity_id
_entity_poly.type
_entity_poly.pdbx_seq_one_letter_code
_entity_poly.pdbx_strand_id
1 'polypeptide(L)' 'YRDMRHSYIIELKYAKGKDPDSRVDELRRQAIEQLNRYADTETVKNGVKTTVLHKIVVVYKGVEMRVCEEI' A
#
# COMPACT_ATOMS: atom_id res chain seq x y z
N TYR A 1 -4.91 -15.04 17.09
CA TYR A 1 -3.47 -15.06 17.41
C TYR A 1 -3.25 -14.21 18.65
N ARG A 2 -2.90 -14.83 19.78
CA ARG A 2 -2.93 -14.19 21.10
C ARG A 2 -1.84 -13.12 21.28
N ASP A 3 -0.82 -13.13 20.41
CA ASP A 3 0.35 -12.24 20.47
C ASP A 3 0.56 -11.42 19.19
N MET A 4 -0.44 -11.34 18.31
CA MET A 4 -0.32 -10.54 17.09
C MET A 4 -0.32 -9.05 17.48
N ARG A 5 0.81 -8.36 17.25
CA ARG A 5 0.99 -6.94 17.57
C ARG A 5 0.87 -6.02 16.36
N HIS A 6 1.01 -6.58 15.16
CA HIS A 6 1.09 -5.82 13.92
C HIS A 6 0.13 -6.41 12.89
N SER A 7 -0.51 -5.53 12.13
CA SER A 7 -1.26 -5.86 10.92
C SER A 7 -0.71 -5.03 9.77
N TYR A 8 -0.79 -5.56 8.55
CA TYR A 8 -0.25 -4.91 7.37
C TYR A 8 -1.32 -4.88 6.28
N ILE A 9 -1.43 -3.74 5.59
CA ILE A 9 -2.11 -3.64 4.31
C ILE A 9 -1.10 -3.09 3.31
N ILE A 10 -1.01 -3.78 2.17
CA ILE A 10 -0.07 -3.44 1.11
C ILE A 10 -0.86 -3.13 -0.14
N GLU A 11 -0.69 -1.93 -0.69
CA GLU A 11 -1.24 -1.57 -2.00
C GLU A 11 -0.12 -1.67 -3.04
N LEU A 12 -0.32 -2.56 -4.01
CA LEU A 12 0.65 -2.86 -5.07
C LEU A 12 0.18 -2.28 -6.40
N LYS A 13 1.02 -1.46 -7.05
CA LYS A 13 0.80 -0.94 -8.39
C LYS A 13 1.90 -1.33 -9.36
N TYR A 14 1.55 -1.33 -10.65
CA TYR A 14 2.45 -1.70 -11.72
C TYR A 14 2.39 -0.68 -12.87
N ALA A 15 3.54 -0.13 -13.22
CA ALA A 15 3.80 0.59 -14.47
C ALA A 15 4.51 -0.34 -15.46
N LYS A 16 4.25 -0.17 -16.75
CA LYS A 16 5.01 -0.89 -17.78
C LYS A 16 6.43 -0.32 -17.84
N GLY A 17 7.40 -1.14 -18.24
CA GLY A 17 8.80 -0.71 -18.37
C GLY A 17 8.99 0.50 -19.29
N LYS A 18 8.15 0.64 -20.31
CA LYS A 18 8.16 1.77 -21.26
C LYS A 18 7.43 3.03 -20.79
N ASP A 19 6.71 2.97 -19.68
CA ASP A 19 5.96 4.12 -19.18
C ASP A 19 6.94 5.19 -18.67
N PRO A 20 6.56 6.48 -18.73
CA PRO A 20 7.38 7.55 -18.16
C PRO A 20 7.44 7.43 -16.63
N ASP A 21 8.48 8.01 -16.01
CA ASP A 21 8.62 7.99 -14.55
C ASP A 21 7.48 8.74 -13.84
N SER A 22 6.88 9.74 -14.49
CA SER A 22 5.67 10.41 -13.99
C SER A 22 4.48 9.47 -13.77
N ARG A 23 4.42 8.33 -14.48
CA ARG A 23 3.40 7.30 -14.25
C ARG A 23 3.60 6.60 -12.90
N VAL A 24 4.84 6.42 -12.47
CA VAL A 24 5.16 5.86 -11.15
C VAL A 24 4.65 6.79 -10.05
N ASP A 25 4.85 8.10 -10.19
CA ASP A 25 4.37 9.10 -9.23
C ASP A 25 2.85 9.15 -9.14
N GLU A 26 2.16 9.07 -10.29
CA GLU A 26 0.70 9.00 -10.33
C GLU A 26 0.17 7.73 -9.64
N LEU A 27 0.77 6.57 -9.94
CA LEU A 27 0.41 5.30 -9.33
C LEU A 27 0.66 5.30 -7.82
N ARG A 28 1.77 5.89 -7.36
CA ARG A 28 2.07 6.07 -5.95
C ARG A 28 0.97 6.87 -5.25
N ARG A 29 0.58 8.02 -5.80
CA ARG A 29 -0.50 8.86 -5.24
C ARG A 29 -1.85 8.13 -5.20
N GLN A 30 -2.20 7.42 -6.28
CA GLN A 30 -3.42 6.60 -6.33
C GLN A 30 -3.40 5.48 -5.29
N ALA A 31 -2.24 4.83 -5.10
CA ALA A 31 -2.07 3.78 -4.11
C ALA A 31 -2.23 4.33 -2.70
N ILE A 32 -1.63 5.48 -2.38
CA ILE A 32 -1.80 6.17 -1.08
C ILE A 32 -3.29 6.46 -0.82
N GLU A 33 -4.00 7.03 -1.79
CA GLU A 33 -5.42 7.37 -1.65
C GLU A 33 -6.28 6.10 -1.44
N GLN A 34 -6.05 5.05 -2.23
CA GLN A 34 -6.77 3.79 -2.11
C GLN A 34 -6.50 3.09 -0.79
N LEU A 35 -5.23 3.04 -0.37
CA LEU A 35 -4.82 2.40 0.86
C LEU A 35 -5.43 3.09 2.08
N ASN A 36 -5.42 4.43 2.11
CA ASN A 36 -6.07 5.20 3.18
C ASN A 36 -7.58 4.96 3.21
N ARG A 37 -8.27 5.02 2.06
CA ARG A 37 -9.70 4.73 2.00
C ARG A 37 -10.05 3.34 2.48
N TYR A 38 -9.25 2.34 2.10
CA TYR A 38 -9.49 0.96 2.53
C TYR A 38 -9.21 0.77 4.02
N ALA A 39 -8.14 1.38 4.54
CA ALA A 39 -7.80 1.36 5.96
C ALA A 39 -8.92 1.95 6.84
N ASP A 40 -9.69 2.90 6.30
CA ASP A 40 -10.81 3.52 6.99
C ASP A 40 -12.12 2.71 6.98
N THR A 41 -12.18 1.58 6.26
CA THR A 41 -13.37 0.72 6.21
C THR A 41 -13.60 -0.02 7.52
N GLU A 42 -14.87 -0.28 7.83
CA GLU A 42 -15.28 -1.08 8.99
C GLU A 42 -14.63 -2.47 9.00
N THR A 43 -14.44 -3.08 7.83
CA THR A 43 -13.79 -4.39 7.71
C THR A 43 -12.36 -4.36 8.24
N VAL A 44 -11.58 -3.33 7.87
CA VAL A 44 -10.20 -3.18 8.34
C VAL A 44 -10.17 -2.80 9.81
N LYS A 45 -10.96 -1.81 10.23
CA LYS A 45 -11.03 -1.36 11.63
C LYS A 45 -11.37 -2.51 12.59
N ASN A 46 -12.33 -3.36 12.21
CA ASN A 46 -12.71 -4.54 13.00
C ASN A 46 -11.68 -5.68 12.92
N GLY A 47 -10.88 -5.76 11.85
CA GLY A 47 -9.82 -6.75 11.66
C GLY A 47 -8.51 -6.43 12.40
N VAL A 48 -8.17 -5.14 12.50
CA VAL A 48 -6.96 -4.64 13.16
C VAL A 48 -7.08 -4.75 14.68
N LYS A 49 -8.27 -4.56 15.26
CA LYS A 49 -8.52 -4.68 16.71
C LYS A 49 -7.48 -3.93 17.55
N THR A 50 -6.55 -4.65 18.17
CA THR A 50 -5.51 -4.14 19.07
C THR A 50 -4.12 -4.08 18.44
N THR A 51 -3.98 -4.40 17.15
CA THR A 51 -2.69 -4.36 16.45
C THR A 51 -2.38 -2.96 15.92
N VAL A 52 -1.09 -2.68 15.73
CA VAL A 52 -0.65 -1.51 14.96
C VAL A 52 -0.83 -1.84 13.48
N LEU A 53 -1.64 -1.04 12.77
CA LEU A 53 -1.83 -1.18 11.33
C LEU A 53 -0.73 -0.42 10.58
N HIS A 54 0.08 -1.16 9.84
CA HIS A 54 1.07 -0.66 8.89
C HIS A 54 0.46 -0.60 7.49
N LYS A 55 0.68 0.52 6.79
CA LYS A 55 0.18 0.78 5.44
C LYS A 55 1.37 0.93 4.52
N ILE A 56 1.56 0.01 3.59
CA ILE A 56 2.71 -0.01 2.69
C ILE A 56 2.25 0.21 1.25
N VAL A 57 2.92 1.11 0.54
CA VAL A 57 2.74 1.29 -0.90
C VAL A 57 3.96 0.74 -1.63
N VAL A 58 3.69 -0.09 -2.64
CA VAL A 58 4.72 -0.63 -3.52
C VAL A 58 4.35 -0.34 -4.97
N VAL A 59 5.28 0.24 -5.72
CA VAL A 59 5.10 0.49 -7.17
C VAL A 59 6.25 -0.13 -7.92
N TYR A 60 5.93 -1.06 -8.81
CA TYR A 60 6.87 -1.62 -9.78
C TYR A 60 6.80 -0.89 -11.11
N LYS A 61 7.94 -0.80 -11.80
CA LYS A 61 8.04 -0.44 -13.20
C LYS A 61 8.79 -1.56 -13.93
N GLY A 62 8.08 -2.37 -14.72
CA GLY A 62 8.69 -3.59 -15.25
C GLY A 62 9.07 -4.55 -14.10
N VAL A 63 10.35 -4.86 -13.96
CA VAL A 63 10.88 -5.69 -12.86
C VAL A 63 11.45 -4.88 -11.71
N GLU A 64 11.56 -3.56 -11.86
CA GLU A 64 12.16 -2.67 -10.88
C GLU A 64 11.14 -2.22 -9.85
N MET A 65 11.43 -2.41 -8.55
CA MET A 65 10.66 -1.83 -7.47
C MET A 65 11.07 -0.36 -7.31
N ARG A 66 10.25 0.55 -7.82
CA ARG A 66 10.55 2.00 -7.84
C ARG A 66 10.11 2.72 -6.58
N VAL A 67 9.07 2.21 -5.91
CA VAL A 67 8.55 2.72 -4.64
C VAL A 67 8.32 1.56 -3.70
N CYS A 68 8.78 1.68 -2.45
CA CYS A 68 8.47 0.80 -1.34
C CYS A 68 8.60 1.61 -0.06
N GLU A 69 7.47 2.04 0.49
CA GLU A 69 7.44 2.91 1.67
C GLU A 69 6.22 2.60 2.54
N GLU A 70 6.37 2.88 3.84
CA GLU A 70 5.26 2.91 4.80
C GLU A 70 4.75 4.36 4.94
N ILE A 71 3.43 4.54 5.02
CA ILE A 71 2.73 5.85 5.02
C ILE A 71 1.80 6.04 6.21
#